data_AF-A0A0W0UFQ2-F1
#
_entry.id   AF-A0A0W0UFQ2-F1
#
_cell.length_a   1.000
_cell.length_b   1.000
_cell.length_c   1.000
_cell.angle_alpha   90.00
_cell.angle_beta   90.00
_cell.angle_gamma   90.00
#
_symmetry.space_group_name_H-M   'P 1'
#
loop_
_entity.id
_entity.type
_entity.pdbx_description
1 polymer ?
#
loop_
_entity_poly.entity_id
_entity_poly.type
_entity_poly.pdbx_seq_one_letter_code
_entity_poly.pdbx_strand_id
1 'polypeptide(L)'
;MLSIKNIIYSQTNIDQWNEKLPALENEITVEEESINSAKSQLRPLNRSLDHLQIQIDGVEAEIFLLQRAQRQRQHSHHHHSVHFPLTHHHHNDGDSAETISRLQTQLAHFNLTRQSLRRDIASQEVLIKASEASIQNAQQKCNWIKEHTKKAQQFLQTLKEQPDLLVKSLHDRIFQKFFDYEYNHPAGLSPRVRFCLLNLPAKLQELAPVVTPNNFPDSKEFDFKKYTQINYLRLCGFIWEMYSQVKKEGTDEKFTDLLIELINELHIDENGDLPDELHSGSTAKVHFQDIKNQVHVLSDLTDKELLTLESTIFKTKLEELHTYLPPNDNVHASIAHATQLIEDEVTQKTQQNEAIDYHFYIAALDDFLILQKKPQLQNMDVSVVAHLDLLAKHASGAPSLGKKIGGALLMVAGLFLLTVSIATLVATFGSSSFFSATGIVMGGMLATTAVTGGAFTFFGGRLVNQGRQQGLSKALVTTQEQCQDYYFSTSQLAQ
;
A
#
# COMPACT_ATOMS: atom_id res chain seq x y z
N MET A 1 -6.00 -2.79 1.24
CA MET A 1 -7.35 -2.39 1.67
C MET A 1 -7.36 -2.03 3.13
N LEU A 2 -7.39 -0.72 3.39
CA LEU A 2 -7.52 -0.15 4.71
C LEU A 2 -8.97 -0.31 5.20
N SER A 3 -9.15 -0.28 6.52
CA SER A 3 -10.48 -0.25 7.16
C SER A 3 -10.70 1.11 7.79
N ILE A 4 -11.93 1.63 7.73
CA ILE A 4 -12.30 2.82 8.51
C ILE A 4 -12.19 2.50 9.99
N LYS A 5 -11.37 3.29 10.69
CA LYS A 5 -11.14 3.31 12.13
C LYS A 5 -11.22 4.76 12.61
N ASN A 6 -12.24 5.49 12.17
CA ASN A 6 -12.45 6.87 12.56
C ASN A 6 -12.75 6.95 14.06
N ILE A 7 -11.80 7.46 14.84
CA ILE A 7 -11.93 7.62 16.28
C ILE A 7 -12.53 8.99 16.54
N ILE A 8 -13.74 9.01 17.11
CA ILE A 8 -14.45 10.26 17.41
C ILE A 8 -13.87 10.90 18.67
N TYR A 9 -13.47 12.15 18.57
CA TYR A 9 -12.95 12.91 19.70
C TYR A 9 -14.06 13.78 20.28
N SER A 10 -14.42 13.50 21.53
CA SER A 10 -15.40 14.23 22.34
C SER A 10 -15.04 14.10 23.82
N GLN A 11 -15.51 15.01 24.65
CA GLN A 11 -15.33 14.96 26.09
C GLN A 11 -15.93 13.68 26.67
N THR A 12 -17.10 13.26 26.16
CA THR A 12 -17.73 12.00 26.56
C THR A 12 -16.83 10.78 26.30
N ASN A 13 -16.17 10.72 25.14
CA ASN A 13 -15.27 9.61 24.82
C ASN A 13 -14.00 9.65 25.67
N ILE A 14 -13.44 10.84 25.91
CA ILE A 14 -12.30 11.03 26.82
C ILE A 14 -12.64 10.53 28.22
N ASP A 15 -13.81 10.89 28.76
CA ASP A 15 -14.24 10.47 30.10
C ASP A 15 -14.40 8.94 30.16
N GLN A 16 -15.01 8.33 29.15
CA GLN A 16 -15.12 6.87 29.04
C GLN A 16 -13.76 6.16 28.96
N TRP A 17 -12.78 6.74 28.25
CA TRP A 17 -11.44 6.17 28.18
C TRP A 17 -10.70 6.29 29.52
N ASN A 18 -10.83 7.44 30.18
CA ASN A 18 -10.25 7.68 31.50
C ASN A 18 -10.87 6.78 32.58
N GLU A 19 -12.17 6.48 32.49
CA GLU A 19 -12.85 5.54 33.39
C GLU A 19 -12.34 4.11 33.22
N LYS A 20 -12.03 3.69 31.99
CA LYS A 20 -11.50 2.34 31.71
C LYS A 20 -10.05 2.15 32.12
N LEU A 21 -9.27 3.23 32.21
CA LEU A 21 -7.83 3.15 32.41
C LEU A 21 -7.43 2.51 33.75
N PRO A 22 -8.03 2.88 34.92
CA PRO A 22 -7.72 2.22 36.19
C PRO A 22 -8.04 0.72 36.19
N ALA A 23 -9.10 0.29 35.50
CA ALA A 23 -9.46 -1.13 35.42
C ALA A 23 -8.40 -1.94 34.65
N LEU A 24 -7.87 -1.39 33.56
CA LEU A 24 -6.79 -2.01 32.79
C LEU A 24 -5.46 -2.03 33.57
N GLU A 25 -5.15 -0.96 34.31
CA GLU A 25 -3.95 -0.91 35.15
C GLU A 25 -4.04 -1.91 36.32
N ASN A 26 -5.24 -2.10 36.88
CA ASN A 26 -5.49 -3.14 37.87
C ASN A 26 -5.40 -4.56 37.27
N GLU A 27 -5.91 -4.78 36.04
CA GLU A 27 -5.77 -6.06 35.32
C GLU A 27 -4.29 -6.44 35.15
N ILE A 28 -3.44 -5.48 34.76
CA ILE A 28 -1.98 -5.70 34.66
C ILE A 28 -1.42 -6.14 36.01
N THR A 29 -1.78 -5.44 37.09
CA THR A 29 -1.27 -5.74 38.45
C THR A 29 -1.69 -7.15 38.90
N VAL A 30 -2.95 -7.54 38.69
CA VAL A 30 -3.48 -8.87 39.03
C VAL A 30 -2.79 -9.98 38.23
N GLU A 31 -2.56 -9.77 36.94
CA GLU A 31 -1.87 -10.75 36.10
C GLU A 31 -0.37 -10.86 36.44
N GLU A 32 0.27 -9.76 36.85
CA GLU A 32 1.65 -9.79 37.38
C GLU A 32 1.73 -10.60 38.69
N GLU A 33 0.75 -10.44 39.58
CA GLU A 33 0.63 -11.25 40.80
C GLU A 33 0.40 -12.74 40.48
N SER A 34 -0.44 -13.04 39.48
CA SER A 34 -0.65 -14.41 38.97
C SER A 34 0.65 -15.04 38.47
N ILE A 35 1.43 -14.31 37.66
CA ILE A 35 2.75 -14.76 37.19
C ILE A 35 3.69 -15.01 38.36
N ASN A 36 3.74 -14.11 39.33
CA ASN A 36 4.61 -14.25 40.51
C ASN A 36 4.21 -15.47 41.35
N SER A 37 2.91 -15.70 41.54
CA SER A 37 2.37 -16.88 42.21
C SER A 37 2.76 -18.17 41.46
N ALA A 38 2.54 -18.24 40.15
CA ALA A 38 2.92 -19.39 39.32
C ALA A 38 4.43 -19.67 39.36
N LYS A 39 5.26 -18.63 39.26
CA LYS A 39 6.73 -18.73 39.40
C LYS A 39 7.15 -19.24 40.78
N SER A 40 6.43 -18.84 41.83
CA SER A 40 6.69 -19.32 43.20
C SER A 40 6.40 -20.82 43.35
N GLN A 41 5.38 -21.34 42.66
CA GLN A 41 5.00 -22.76 42.66
C GLN A 41 5.89 -23.61 41.76
N LEU A 42 6.43 -23.06 40.67
CA LEU A 42 7.36 -23.76 39.78
C LEU A 42 8.67 -24.14 40.49
N ARG A 43 9.19 -23.28 41.37
CA ARG A 43 10.46 -23.54 42.08
C ARG A 43 10.47 -24.86 42.86
N PRO A 44 9.51 -25.15 43.77
CA PRO A 44 9.47 -26.42 44.48
C PRO A 44 9.17 -27.60 43.55
N LEU A 45 8.33 -27.42 42.52
CA LEU A 45 8.04 -28.49 41.55
C LEU A 45 9.29 -28.93 40.78
N ASN A 46 10.09 -27.96 40.30
CA ASN A 46 11.35 -28.23 39.63
C ASN A 46 12.36 -28.93 40.55
N ARG A 47 12.50 -28.47 41.80
CA ARG A 47 13.35 -29.15 42.80
C ARG A 47 12.91 -30.59 43.08
N SER A 48 11.60 -30.82 43.18
CA SER A 48 11.04 -32.17 43.36
C SER A 48 11.31 -33.06 42.14
N LEU A 49 11.23 -32.50 40.94
CA LEU A 49 11.54 -33.20 39.69
C LEU A 49 13.01 -33.58 39.61
N ASP A 50 13.91 -32.65 39.95
CA ASP A 50 15.36 -32.89 39.99
C ASP A 50 15.71 -33.97 41.02
N HIS A 51 15.14 -33.88 42.23
CA HIS A 51 15.34 -34.89 43.27
C HIS A 51 14.83 -36.27 42.83
N LEU A 52 13.65 -36.33 42.23
CA LEU A 52 13.07 -37.57 41.72
C LEU A 52 13.92 -38.16 40.59
N GLN A 53 14.52 -37.33 39.74
CA GLN A 53 15.43 -37.79 38.69
C GLN A 53 16.68 -38.46 39.31
N ILE A 54 17.26 -37.89 40.36
CA ILE A 54 18.37 -38.50 41.10
C ILE A 54 17.96 -39.87 41.68
N GLN A 55 16.74 -40.00 42.21
CA GLN A 55 16.23 -41.27 42.73
C GLN A 55 16.02 -42.31 41.63
N ILE A 56 15.48 -41.91 40.48
CA ILE A 56 15.32 -42.76 39.29
C ILE A 56 16.68 -43.28 38.84
N ASP A 57 17.66 -42.39 38.65
CA ASP A 57 19.00 -42.75 38.19
C ASP A 57 19.67 -43.75 39.15
N GLY A 58 19.48 -43.56 40.46
CA GLY A 58 19.97 -44.48 41.49
C GLY A 58 19.35 -45.88 41.41
N VAL A 59 18.03 -45.97 41.28
CA VAL A 59 17.32 -47.25 41.14
C VAL A 59 17.68 -47.96 39.83
N GLU A 60 17.79 -47.22 38.72
CA GLU A 60 18.21 -47.77 37.43
C GLU A 60 19.63 -48.34 37.50
N ALA A 61 20.55 -47.64 38.16
CA ALA A 61 21.91 -48.13 38.39
C ALA A 61 21.94 -49.42 39.24
N GLU A 62 21.12 -49.49 40.30
CA GLU A 62 21.03 -50.68 41.15
C GLU A 62 20.45 -51.89 40.40
N ILE A 63 19.37 -51.70 39.63
CA ILE A 63 18.80 -52.73 38.76
C ILE A 63 19.87 -53.24 37.78
N PHE A 64 20.60 -52.32 37.14
CA PHE A 64 21.66 -52.68 36.19
C PHE A 64 22.77 -53.53 36.83
N LEU A 65 23.23 -53.16 38.02
CA LEU A 65 24.25 -53.91 38.75
C LEU A 65 23.77 -55.31 39.14
N LEU A 66 22.54 -55.44 39.66
CA LEU A 66 21.95 -56.73 40.03
C LEU A 66 21.76 -57.66 38.81
N GLN A 67 21.27 -57.13 37.70
CA GLN A 67 21.14 -57.88 36.46
C GLN A 67 22.49 -58.35 35.91
N ARG A 68 23.53 -57.50 35.99
CA ARG A 68 24.90 -57.88 35.60
C ARG A 68 25.44 -59.01 36.48
N ALA A 69 25.23 -58.94 37.79
CA ALA A 69 25.64 -59.98 38.73
C ALA A 69 24.93 -61.32 38.46
N GLN A 70 23.62 -61.30 38.17
CA GLN A 70 22.86 -62.50 37.79
C GLN A 70 23.41 -63.14 36.51
N ARG A 71 23.68 -62.36 35.46
CA ARG A 71 24.27 -62.88 34.21
C ARG A 71 25.64 -63.51 34.43
N GLN A 72 26.49 -62.87 35.26
CA GLN A 72 27.81 -63.42 35.59
C GLN A 72 27.71 -64.76 36.34
N ARG A 73 26.75 -64.90 37.26
CA ARG A 73 26.51 -66.18 37.97
C ARG A 73 26.01 -67.27 37.01
N GLN A 74 25.10 -66.95 36.10
CA GLN A 74 24.60 -67.91 35.10
C GLN A 74 25.70 -68.41 34.15
N HIS A 75 26.67 -67.57 33.80
CA HIS A 75 27.83 -68.00 32.99
C HIS A 75 28.88 -68.79 33.79
N SER A 76 28.98 -68.61 35.11
CA SER A 76 29.94 -69.34 35.95
C SER A 76 29.51 -70.79 36.26
N HIS A 77 28.22 -71.12 36.15
CA HIS A 77 27.71 -72.47 36.41
C HIS A 77 27.77 -73.44 35.20
N HIS A 78 28.31 -73.01 34.06
CA HIS A 78 28.50 -73.86 32.87
C HIS A 78 29.93 -74.37 32.66
N HIS A 79 30.86 -74.05 33.56
CA HIS A 79 32.19 -74.64 33.58
C HIS A 79 32.51 -75.11 35.00
N HIS A 80 32.28 -76.39 35.30
CA HIS A 80 33.07 -77.25 36.21
C HIS A 80 32.27 -78.51 36.57
N SER A 81 32.46 -79.56 35.76
CA SER A 81 32.28 -80.96 36.16
C SER A 81 33.57 -81.42 36.84
N VAL A 82 33.63 -81.42 38.18
CA VAL A 82 34.47 -82.35 38.97
C VAL A 82 33.83 -82.53 40.35
N HIS A 83 33.60 -83.79 40.71
CA HIS A 83 33.00 -84.30 41.94
C HIS A 83 33.70 -83.84 43.22
N PHE A 84 32.96 -83.30 44.20
CA PHE A 84 33.12 -83.55 45.64
C PHE A 84 31.81 -83.25 46.40
N PRO A 85 31.39 -84.06 47.39
CA PRO A 85 30.15 -83.87 48.12
C PRO A 85 30.40 -83.25 49.50
N LEU A 86 29.87 -82.06 49.80
CA LEU A 86 29.49 -81.64 51.16
C LEU A 86 28.90 -80.22 51.15
N THR A 87 27.94 -80.02 52.07
CA THR A 87 27.28 -78.76 52.46
C THR A 87 26.34 -78.11 51.43
N HIS A 88 25.04 -78.37 51.62
CA HIS A 88 23.93 -77.60 51.08
C HIS A 88 23.96 -76.17 51.63
N HIS A 89 24.63 -75.26 50.94
CA HIS A 89 24.26 -73.86 50.99
C HIS A 89 23.22 -73.62 49.89
N HIS A 90 21.96 -73.51 50.31
CA HIS A 90 20.89 -72.90 49.51
C HIS A 90 21.38 -71.51 49.06
N HIS A 91 21.94 -71.42 47.86
CA HIS A 91 22.23 -70.13 47.26
C HIS A 91 20.91 -69.48 46.87
N ASN A 92 20.72 -68.32 47.48
CA ASN A 92 19.54 -67.48 47.55
C ASN A 92 19.27 -66.78 46.21
N ASP A 93 19.07 -67.53 45.13
CA ASP A 93 18.83 -66.96 43.79
C ASP A 93 17.45 -66.26 43.70
N GLY A 94 16.47 -66.71 44.50
CA GLY A 94 15.13 -66.10 44.59
C GLY A 94 15.13 -64.67 45.14
N ASP A 95 16.02 -64.36 46.08
CA ASP A 95 16.11 -63.06 46.76
C ASP A 95 16.57 -61.94 45.80
N SER A 96 17.38 -62.29 44.79
CA SER A 96 17.82 -61.34 43.76
C SER A 96 16.73 -61.00 42.75
N ALA A 97 15.90 -61.97 42.36
CA ALA A 97 14.79 -61.76 41.43
C ALA A 97 13.65 -60.95 42.09
N GLU A 98 13.35 -61.24 43.36
CA GLU A 98 12.39 -60.48 44.17
C GLU A 98 12.84 -59.03 44.36
N THR A 99 14.12 -58.81 44.67
CA THR A 99 14.71 -57.46 44.78
C THR A 99 14.61 -56.67 43.48
N ILE A 100 14.93 -57.29 42.33
CA ILE A 100 14.79 -56.65 41.01
C ILE A 100 13.32 -56.29 40.74
N SER A 101 12.38 -57.19 41.01
CA SER A 101 10.94 -56.92 40.82
C SER A 101 10.46 -55.76 41.70
N ARG A 102 10.94 -55.65 42.93
CA ARG A 102 10.65 -54.54 43.84
C ARG A 102 11.19 -53.22 43.31
N LEU A 103 12.45 -53.18 42.87
CA LEU A 103 13.07 -51.99 42.28
C LEU A 103 12.36 -51.56 40.98
N GLN A 104 11.94 -52.51 40.14
CA GLN A 104 11.14 -52.22 38.95
C GLN A 104 9.79 -51.58 39.29
N THR A 105 9.13 -52.06 40.35
CA THR A 105 7.88 -51.47 40.85
C THR A 105 8.11 -50.04 41.36
N GLN A 106 9.20 -49.82 42.10
CA GLN A 106 9.60 -48.50 42.59
C GLN A 106 9.92 -47.54 41.43
N LEU A 107 10.61 -48.01 40.39
CA LEU A 107 10.90 -47.24 39.18
C LEU A 107 9.62 -46.86 38.43
N ALA A 108 8.65 -47.78 38.33
CA ALA A 108 7.35 -47.49 37.74
C ALA A 108 6.61 -46.40 38.52
N HIS A 109 6.63 -46.47 39.86
CA HIS A 109 6.06 -45.44 40.72
C HIS A 109 6.74 -44.07 40.52
N PHE A 110 8.07 -44.01 40.53
CA PHE A 110 8.81 -42.78 40.28
C PHE A 110 8.52 -42.19 38.90
N ASN A 111 8.38 -43.03 37.87
CA ASN A 111 8.02 -42.57 36.53
C ASN A 111 6.63 -41.93 36.48
N LEU A 112 5.64 -42.48 37.20
CA LEU A 112 4.31 -41.89 37.30
C LEU A 112 4.35 -40.54 38.03
N THR A 113 5.08 -40.45 39.14
CA THR A 113 5.28 -39.19 39.88
C THR A 113 5.97 -38.13 39.00
N ARG A 114 6.97 -38.53 38.21
CA ARG A 114 7.67 -37.65 37.24
C ARG A 114 6.71 -37.09 36.20
N GLN A 115 5.83 -37.93 35.65
CA GLN A 115 4.81 -37.48 34.70
C GLN A 115 3.79 -36.55 35.35
N SER A 116 3.42 -36.76 36.62
CA SER A 116 2.57 -35.83 37.36
C SER A 116 3.23 -34.47 37.53
N LEU A 117 4.46 -34.43 38.05
CA LEU A 117 5.22 -33.18 38.24
C LEU A 117 5.41 -32.41 36.92
N ARG A 118 5.71 -33.11 35.83
CA ARG A 118 5.82 -32.48 34.50
C ARG A 118 4.51 -31.86 34.03
N ARG A 119 3.37 -32.49 34.31
CA ARG A 119 2.04 -31.91 33.99
C ARG A 119 1.77 -30.67 34.84
N ASP A 120 2.10 -30.72 36.12
CA ASP A 120 1.93 -29.58 37.02
C ASP A 120 2.80 -28.39 36.60
N ILE A 121 4.07 -28.64 36.25
CA ILE A 121 4.99 -27.63 35.70
C ILE A 121 4.43 -27.03 34.42
N ALA A 122 4.02 -27.88 33.46
CA ALA A 122 3.46 -27.42 32.19
C ALA A 122 2.20 -26.56 32.39
N SER A 123 1.34 -26.91 33.37
CA SER A 123 0.16 -26.11 33.71
C SER A 123 0.53 -24.71 34.20
N GLN A 124 1.57 -24.59 35.04
CA GLN A 124 2.04 -23.28 35.51
C GLN A 124 2.69 -22.46 34.39
N GLU A 125 3.44 -23.09 33.50
CA GLU A 125 4.03 -22.42 32.33
C GLU A 125 2.96 -21.89 31.36
N VAL A 126 1.87 -22.63 31.17
CA VAL A 126 0.71 -22.16 30.37
C VAL A 126 0.05 -20.95 31.02
N LEU A 127 -0.15 -20.98 32.34
CA LEU A 127 -0.71 -19.84 33.07
C LEU A 127 0.16 -18.59 32.91
N ILE A 128 1.48 -18.71 33.06
CA ILE A 128 2.41 -17.59 32.88
C ILE A 128 2.29 -17.00 31.47
N LYS A 129 2.29 -17.85 30.42
CA LYS A 129 2.16 -17.37 29.03
C LYS A 129 0.83 -16.66 28.78
N ALA A 130 -0.26 -17.18 29.34
CA ALA A 130 -1.58 -16.56 29.21
C ALA A 130 -1.62 -15.19 29.90
N SER A 131 -1.12 -15.09 31.13
CA SER A 131 -1.02 -13.84 31.87
C SER A 131 -0.10 -12.83 31.17
N GLU A 132 1.04 -13.24 30.63
CA GLU A 132 1.94 -12.38 29.84
C GLU A 132 1.24 -11.79 28.60
N ALA A 133 0.47 -12.61 27.87
CA ALA A 133 -0.31 -12.14 26.73
C ALA A 133 -1.42 -11.15 27.15
N SER A 134 -2.06 -11.40 28.29
CA SER A 134 -3.07 -10.51 28.87
C SER A 134 -2.47 -9.15 29.23
N ILE A 135 -1.33 -9.14 29.94
CA ILE A 135 -0.57 -7.93 30.29
C ILE A 135 -0.21 -7.14 29.03
N GLN A 136 0.32 -7.79 27.99
CA GLN A 136 0.69 -7.11 26.74
C GLN A 136 -0.52 -6.44 26.08
N ASN A 137 -1.67 -7.11 26.03
CA ASN A 137 -2.90 -6.55 25.48
C ASN A 137 -3.41 -5.35 26.31
N ALA A 138 -3.47 -5.50 27.63
CA ALA A 138 -3.86 -4.42 28.54
C ALA A 138 -2.92 -3.21 28.42
N GLN A 139 -1.60 -3.42 28.36
CA GLN A 139 -0.60 -2.37 28.16
C GLN A 139 -0.78 -1.65 26.82
N GLN A 140 -1.03 -2.37 25.73
CA GLN A 140 -1.31 -1.77 24.43
C GLN A 140 -2.55 -0.88 24.48
N LYS A 141 -3.63 -1.34 25.14
CA LYS A 141 -4.84 -0.54 25.35
C LYS A 141 -4.59 0.68 26.23
N CYS A 142 -3.84 0.54 27.32
CA CYS A 142 -3.46 1.68 28.17
C CYS A 142 -2.67 2.73 27.38
N ASN A 143 -1.69 2.31 26.58
CA ASN A 143 -0.91 3.21 25.74
C ASN A 143 -1.78 3.90 24.70
N TRP A 144 -2.66 3.14 24.03
CA TRP A 144 -3.62 3.69 23.07
C TRP A 144 -4.55 4.73 23.72
N ILE A 145 -5.12 4.43 24.89
CA ILE A 145 -5.97 5.38 25.64
C ILE A 145 -5.19 6.64 25.98
N LYS A 146 -3.99 6.52 26.57
CA LYS A 146 -3.16 7.66 26.96
C LYS A 146 -2.80 8.54 25.76
N GLU A 147 -2.46 7.95 24.62
CA GLU A 147 -2.16 8.66 23.38
C GLU A 147 -3.38 9.39 22.82
N HIS A 148 -4.52 8.69 22.70
CA HIS A 148 -5.73 9.26 22.11
C HIS A 148 -6.42 10.27 23.02
N THR A 149 -6.37 10.13 24.34
CA THR A 149 -6.85 11.17 25.27
C THR A 149 -6.09 12.48 25.03
N LYS A 150 -4.76 12.43 24.92
CA LYS A 150 -3.95 13.64 24.66
C LYS A 150 -4.30 14.27 23.30
N LYS A 151 -4.40 13.45 22.25
CA LYS A 151 -4.75 13.92 20.90
C LYS A 151 -6.16 14.52 20.86
N ALA A 152 -7.12 13.87 21.51
CA ALA A 152 -8.51 14.33 21.58
C ALA A 152 -8.61 15.67 22.31
N GLN A 153 -7.93 15.83 23.45
CA GLN A 153 -7.87 17.11 24.15
C GLN A 153 -7.27 18.23 23.29
N GLN A 154 -6.17 17.95 22.58
CA GLN A 154 -5.56 18.91 21.66
C GLN A 154 -6.50 19.28 20.50
N PHE A 155 -7.17 18.30 19.92
CA PHE A 155 -8.15 18.50 18.85
C PHE A 155 -9.32 19.37 19.32
N LEU A 156 -9.97 19.02 20.43
CA LEU A 156 -11.11 19.76 20.99
C LEU A 156 -10.73 21.19 21.35
N GLN A 157 -9.55 21.37 21.96
CA GLN A 157 -9.01 22.70 22.27
C GLN A 157 -8.79 23.53 21.00
N THR A 158 -8.18 22.94 19.97
CA THR A 158 -7.93 23.63 18.70
C THR A 158 -9.25 23.97 18.01
N LEU A 159 -10.22 23.05 18.00
CA LEU A 159 -11.54 23.28 17.42
C LEU A 159 -12.31 24.42 18.11
N LYS A 160 -12.16 24.55 19.42
CA LYS A 160 -12.78 25.62 20.22
C LYS A 160 -12.06 26.96 20.08
N GLU A 161 -10.73 26.96 20.12
CA GLU A 161 -9.95 28.19 20.25
C GLU A 161 -9.42 28.72 18.92
N GLN A 162 -8.98 27.84 18.03
CA GLN A 162 -8.27 28.13 16.78
C GLN A 162 -8.75 27.21 15.63
N PRO A 163 -10.06 27.20 15.31
CA PRO A 163 -10.64 26.30 14.31
C PRO A 163 -10.06 26.52 12.90
N ASP A 164 -9.52 27.70 12.62
CA ASP A 164 -8.84 28.04 11.37
C ASP A 164 -7.61 27.17 11.11
N LEU A 165 -6.89 26.77 12.16
CA LEU A 165 -5.76 25.86 12.04
C LEU A 165 -6.21 24.46 11.60
N LEU A 166 -7.35 23.97 12.12
CA LEU A 166 -7.89 22.67 11.70
C LEU A 166 -8.39 22.70 10.27
N VAL A 167 -9.13 23.75 9.89
CA VAL A 167 -9.61 23.95 8.53
C VAL A 167 -8.45 24.02 7.55
N LYS A 168 -7.44 24.86 7.83
CA LYS A 168 -6.25 24.99 6.98
C LYS A 168 -5.47 23.67 6.89
N SER A 169 -5.23 23.01 8.02
CA SER A 169 -4.51 21.73 8.05
C SER A 169 -5.23 20.66 7.22
N LEU A 170 -6.56 20.56 7.34
CA LEU A 170 -7.36 19.60 6.58
C LEU A 170 -7.41 19.98 5.08
N HIS A 171 -7.63 21.26 4.77
CA HIS A 171 -7.60 21.80 3.41
C HIS A 171 -6.28 21.45 2.70
N ASP A 172 -5.16 21.83 3.31
CA ASP A 172 -3.81 21.63 2.74
C ASP A 172 -3.52 20.14 2.58
N ARG A 173 -3.98 19.30 3.52
CA ARG A 173 -3.82 17.85 3.45
C ARG A 173 -4.65 17.21 2.34
N ILE A 174 -5.92 17.60 2.17
CA ILE A 174 -6.75 17.14 1.05
C ILE A 174 -6.07 17.52 -0.26
N PHE A 175 -5.70 18.79 -0.40
CA PHE A 175 -5.05 19.31 -1.59
C PHE A 175 -3.77 18.52 -1.92
N GLN A 176 -2.87 18.37 -0.95
CA GLN A 176 -1.60 17.69 -1.16
C GLN A 176 -1.80 16.21 -1.49
N LYS A 177 -2.61 15.47 -0.71
CA LYS A 177 -2.85 14.05 -0.94
C LYS A 177 -3.46 13.78 -2.32
N PHE A 178 -4.40 14.62 -2.76
CA PHE A 178 -5.06 14.44 -4.05
C PHE A 178 -4.17 14.87 -5.20
N PHE A 179 -3.42 15.96 -5.04
CA PHE A 179 -2.41 16.38 -6.01
C PHE A 179 -1.35 15.29 -6.20
N ASP A 180 -0.81 14.74 -5.12
CA ASP A 180 0.17 13.64 -5.17
C ASP A 180 -0.44 12.39 -5.83
N TYR A 181 -1.73 12.11 -5.57
CA TYR A 181 -2.41 10.99 -6.21
C TYR A 181 -2.55 11.18 -7.71
N GLU A 182 -3.05 12.35 -8.14
CA GLU A 182 -3.24 12.73 -9.54
C GLU A 182 -1.92 12.72 -10.31
N TYR A 183 -0.87 13.34 -9.73
CA TYR A 183 0.48 13.34 -10.28
C TYR A 183 1.00 11.93 -10.58
N ASN A 184 0.74 10.98 -9.68
CA ASN A 184 1.24 9.60 -9.83
C ASN A 184 0.32 8.68 -10.65
N HIS A 185 -0.88 9.13 -11.01
CA HIS A 185 -1.88 8.35 -11.76
C HIS A 185 -2.48 9.17 -12.92
N PRO A 186 -1.66 9.56 -13.91
CA PRO A 186 -2.08 10.52 -14.94
C PRO A 186 -3.09 9.98 -15.96
N ALA A 187 -3.41 8.68 -15.94
CA ALA A 187 -4.29 8.05 -16.92
C ALA A 187 -5.09 6.89 -16.31
N GLY A 188 -6.21 6.55 -16.95
CA GLY A 188 -6.99 5.36 -16.60
C GLY A 188 -7.72 5.44 -15.26
N LEU A 189 -7.93 6.66 -14.76
CA LEU A 189 -8.73 6.92 -13.57
C LEU A 189 -10.22 6.74 -13.87
N SER A 190 -10.98 6.22 -12.90
CA SER A 190 -12.41 6.09 -13.06
C SER A 190 -13.12 7.46 -13.15
N PRO A 191 -14.32 7.52 -13.75
CA PRO A 191 -15.14 8.72 -13.74
C PRO A 191 -15.32 9.37 -12.37
N ARG A 192 -15.55 8.60 -11.28
CA ARG A 192 -15.74 9.22 -9.96
C ARG A 192 -14.46 9.79 -9.40
N VAL A 193 -13.33 9.11 -9.57
CA VAL A 193 -12.03 9.65 -9.14
C VAL A 193 -11.68 10.91 -9.93
N ARG A 194 -11.87 10.91 -11.25
CA ARG A 194 -11.66 12.11 -12.08
C ARG A 194 -12.57 13.26 -11.67
N PHE A 195 -13.84 12.98 -11.39
CA PHE A 195 -14.74 13.99 -10.83
C PHE A 195 -14.22 14.53 -9.50
N CYS A 196 -13.74 13.68 -8.59
CA CYS A 196 -13.20 14.10 -7.30
C CYS A 196 -12.04 15.09 -7.45
N LEU A 197 -11.10 14.78 -8.35
CA LEU A 197 -9.88 15.57 -8.60
C LEU A 197 -10.16 16.86 -9.40
N LEU A 198 -11.17 16.82 -10.28
CA LEU A 198 -11.49 17.94 -11.16
C LEU A 198 -11.80 19.22 -10.36
N ASN A 199 -11.09 20.30 -10.71
CA ASN A 199 -11.22 21.63 -10.10
C ASN A 199 -11.12 21.61 -8.57
N LEU A 200 -10.32 20.69 -8.00
CA LEU A 200 -10.12 20.60 -6.55
C LEU A 200 -9.81 21.94 -5.86
N PRO A 201 -8.93 22.84 -6.40
CA PRO A 201 -8.68 24.13 -5.77
C PRO A 201 -9.96 24.98 -5.61
N ALA A 202 -10.79 25.03 -6.65
CA ALA A 202 -12.04 25.78 -6.62
C ALA A 202 -13.05 25.16 -5.65
N LYS A 203 -13.16 23.82 -5.61
CA LYS A 203 -14.02 23.13 -4.65
C LYS A 203 -13.62 23.43 -3.20
N LEU A 204 -12.32 23.36 -2.91
CA LEU A 204 -11.81 23.63 -1.57
C LEU A 204 -11.99 25.10 -1.17
N GLN A 205 -11.81 26.04 -2.11
CA GLN A 205 -12.06 27.46 -1.89
C GLN A 205 -13.53 27.76 -1.54
N GLU A 206 -14.47 27.06 -2.15
CA GLU A 206 -15.91 27.23 -1.85
C GLU A 206 -16.28 26.60 -0.50
N LEU A 207 -15.71 25.44 -0.16
CA LEU A 207 -15.97 24.73 1.09
C LEU A 207 -15.38 25.43 2.33
N ALA A 208 -14.20 26.02 2.16
CA ALA A 208 -13.44 26.67 3.21
C ALA A 208 -12.78 27.96 2.66
N PRO A 209 -13.58 29.01 2.42
CA PRO A 209 -13.04 30.26 1.89
C PRO A 209 -11.99 30.84 2.83
N VAL A 210 -10.92 31.41 2.27
CA VAL A 210 -9.93 32.15 3.06
C VAL A 210 -10.59 33.43 3.53
N VAL A 211 -11.03 33.40 4.77
CA VAL A 211 -11.73 34.50 5.38
C VAL A 211 -10.78 35.22 6.33
N THR A 212 -10.46 36.48 6.02
CA THR A 212 -9.72 37.36 6.95
C THR A 212 -10.69 38.15 7.82
N PRO A 213 -10.44 38.30 9.13
CA PRO A 213 -11.28 39.07 10.04
C PRO A 213 -11.59 40.50 9.55
N ASN A 214 -10.68 41.10 8.78
CA ASN A 214 -10.78 42.48 8.28
C ASN A 214 -11.75 42.67 7.11
N ASN A 215 -12.29 41.59 6.52
CA ASN A 215 -13.19 41.66 5.35
C ASN A 215 -14.68 41.53 5.73
N PHE A 216 -15.02 41.55 7.01
CA PHE A 216 -16.42 41.48 7.44
C PHE A 216 -17.02 42.84 7.76
N PRO A 217 -18.31 43.04 7.47
CA PRO A 217 -19.02 44.18 8.01
C PRO A 217 -18.92 44.15 9.54
N ASP A 218 -18.73 45.33 10.16
CA ASP A 218 -18.69 45.59 11.61
C ASP A 218 -20.01 45.23 12.35
N SER A 219 -20.72 44.20 11.90
CA SER A 219 -21.88 43.66 12.61
C SER A 219 -21.39 42.92 13.85
N LYS A 220 -21.81 43.40 15.02
CA LYS A 220 -21.54 42.87 16.36
C LYS A 220 -21.96 41.41 16.61
N GLU A 221 -22.39 40.66 15.58
CA GLU A 221 -22.98 39.32 15.69
C GLU A 221 -22.26 38.24 14.87
N PHE A 222 -21.22 38.58 14.09
CA PHE A 222 -20.51 37.56 13.32
C PHE A 222 -19.51 36.78 14.18
N ASP A 223 -19.89 35.56 14.58
CA ASP A 223 -18.99 34.63 15.24
C ASP A 223 -18.08 33.93 14.22
N PHE A 224 -16.92 34.54 13.97
CA PHE A 224 -15.89 34.02 13.07
C PHE A 224 -15.46 32.58 13.43
N LYS A 225 -15.41 32.23 14.72
CA LYS A 225 -15.01 30.88 15.15
C LYS A 225 -16.07 29.88 14.75
N LYS A 226 -17.34 30.17 15.02
CA LYS A 226 -18.46 29.30 14.63
C LYS A 226 -18.53 29.11 13.12
N TYR A 227 -18.33 30.17 12.34
CA TYR A 227 -18.26 30.07 10.88
C TYR A 227 -17.14 29.12 10.42
N THR A 228 -15.96 29.25 11.02
CA THR A 228 -14.80 28.41 10.69
C THR A 228 -14.99 26.95 11.11
N GLN A 229 -15.65 26.70 12.24
CA GLN A 229 -16.04 25.35 12.66
C GLN A 229 -17.02 24.70 11.67
N ILE A 230 -17.95 25.46 11.08
CA ILE A 230 -18.84 24.97 10.02
C ILE A 230 -18.03 24.63 8.76
N ASN A 231 -17.03 25.43 8.39
CA ASN A 231 -16.14 25.09 7.26
C ASN A 231 -15.40 23.77 7.50
N TYR A 232 -14.98 23.48 8.73
CA TYR A 232 -14.40 22.18 9.07
C TYR A 232 -15.38 21.03 8.82
N LEU A 233 -16.64 21.18 9.25
CA LEU A 233 -17.70 20.19 8.97
C LEU A 233 -17.96 20.01 7.48
N ARG A 234 -17.96 21.08 6.68
CA ARG A 234 -18.11 21.01 5.22
C ARG A 234 -17.02 20.18 4.56
N LEU A 235 -15.76 20.38 4.97
CA LEU A 235 -14.64 19.57 4.49
C LEU A 235 -14.77 18.10 4.91
N CYS A 236 -15.20 17.82 6.15
CA CYS A 236 -15.48 16.46 6.60
C CYS A 236 -16.57 15.79 5.73
N GLY A 237 -17.70 16.49 5.52
CA GLY A 237 -18.81 16.01 4.71
C GLY A 237 -18.40 15.78 3.25
N PHE A 238 -17.55 16.64 2.71
CA PHE A 238 -16.98 16.48 1.37
C PHE A 238 -16.16 15.18 1.22
N ILE A 239 -15.28 14.87 2.16
CA ILE A 239 -14.48 13.63 2.13
C ILE A 239 -15.38 12.40 2.25
N TRP A 240 -16.37 12.42 3.15
CA TRP A 240 -17.32 11.32 3.32
C TRP A 240 -18.15 11.08 2.05
N GLU A 241 -18.63 12.15 1.41
CA GLU A 241 -19.32 12.06 0.13
C GLU A 241 -18.43 11.43 -0.95
N MET A 242 -17.19 11.89 -1.09
CA MET A 242 -16.25 11.34 -2.06
C MET A 242 -16.01 9.85 -1.83
N TYR A 243 -15.82 9.45 -0.58
CA TYR A 243 -15.64 8.04 -0.21
C TYR A 243 -16.87 7.21 -0.58
N SER A 244 -18.07 7.67 -0.27
CA SER A 244 -19.31 7.00 -0.65
C SER A 244 -19.42 6.81 -2.16
N GLN A 245 -19.12 7.85 -2.93
CA GLN A 245 -19.20 7.81 -4.40
C GLN A 245 -18.16 6.87 -5.03
N VAL A 246 -16.88 6.97 -4.62
CA VAL A 246 -15.80 6.14 -5.18
C VAL A 246 -15.95 4.68 -4.74
N LYS A 247 -16.30 4.43 -3.48
CA LYS A 247 -16.50 3.07 -2.97
C LYS A 247 -17.67 2.36 -3.69
N LYS A 248 -18.72 3.10 -4.04
CA LYS A 248 -19.86 2.57 -4.79
C LYS A 248 -19.46 2.14 -6.20
N GLU A 249 -18.52 2.84 -6.83
CA GLU A 249 -17.97 2.47 -8.13
C GLU A 249 -17.06 1.24 -8.05
N GLY A 250 -16.21 1.17 -7.02
CA GLY A 250 -15.45 -0.04 -6.68
C GLY A 250 -14.26 -0.36 -7.60
N THR A 251 -13.81 0.60 -8.42
CA THR A 251 -12.72 0.41 -9.39
C THR A 251 -11.35 0.91 -8.92
N ASP A 252 -11.32 1.81 -7.94
CA ASP A 252 -10.10 2.52 -7.51
C ASP A 252 -9.79 2.29 -6.03
N GLU A 253 -9.29 1.10 -5.72
CA GLU A 253 -8.92 0.73 -4.35
C GLU A 253 -7.87 1.66 -3.74
N LYS A 254 -6.90 2.13 -4.55
CA LYS A 254 -5.85 3.04 -4.07
C LYS A 254 -6.41 4.39 -3.63
N PHE A 255 -7.32 4.97 -4.42
CA PHE A 255 -7.98 6.22 -4.05
C PHE A 255 -8.91 6.02 -2.85
N THR A 256 -9.59 4.87 -2.80
CA THR A 256 -10.42 4.48 -1.64
C THR A 256 -9.59 4.40 -0.36
N ASP A 257 -8.42 3.75 -0.41
CA ASP A 257 -7.48 3.66 0.71
C ASP A 257 -7.01 5.07 1.15
N LEU A 258 -6.71 5.97 0.20
CA LEU A 258 -6.38 7.37 0.49
C LEU A 258 -7.53 8.11 1.21
N LEU A 259 -8.78 7.94 0.76
CA LEU A 259 -9.94 8.53 1.41
C LEU A 259 -10.16 7.95 2.83
N ILE A 260 -9.89 6.66 3.04
CA ILE A 260 -9.95 6.03 4.37
C ILE A 260 -8.89 6.63 5.30
N GLU A 261 -7.68 6.90 4.81
CA GLU A 261 -6.66 7.61 5.60
C GLU A 261 -7.17 8.97 6.06
N LEU A 262 -7.72 9.78 5.15
CA LEU A 262 -8.29 11.08 5.48
C LEU A 262 -9.45 10.97 6.49
N ILE A 263 -10.38 10.04 6.27
CA ILE A 263 -11.51 9.79 7.17
C ILE A 263 -11.06 9.49 8.60
N ASN A 264 -10.01 8.68 8.76
CA ASN A 264 -9.50 8.29 10.07
C ASN A 264 -8.90 9.45 10.87
N GLU A 265 -8.65 10.60 10.22
CA GLU A 265 -8.10 11.81 10.81
C GLU A 265 -9.16 12.90 11.08
N LEU A 266 -10.40 12.71 10.62
CA LEU A 266 -11.46 13.73 10.75
C LEU A 266 -11.98 13.87 12.18
N HIS A 267 -12.01 12.76 12.92
CA HIS A 267 -12.57 12.68 14.27
C HIS A 267 -14.05 13.06 14.36
N ILE A 268 -14.73 13.17 13.22
CA ILE A 268 -16.17 13.42 13.04
C ILE A 268 -16.75 12.28 12.19
N ASP A 269 -17.84 11.69 12.65
CA ASP A 269 -18.51 10.59 11.95
C ASP A 269 -19.27 11.07 10.70
N GLU A 270 -19.62 10.17 9.77
CA GLU A 270 -20.35 10.51 8.54
C GLU A 270 -21.65 11.29 8.84
N ASN A 271 -22.37 10.82 9.86
CA ASN A 271 -23.61 11.44 10.34
C ASN A 271 -23.40 12.22 11.65
N GLY A 272 -22.15 12.56 11.97
CA GLY A 272 -21.79 13.32 13.16
C GLY A 272 -21.90 14.83 12.97
N ASP A 273 -22.01 15.55 14.07
CA ASP A 273 -21.86 17.01 14.20
C ASP A 273 -20.56 17.29 15.00
N LEU A 274 -20.23 18.56 15.18
CA LEU A 274 -19.19 19.00 16.10
C LEU A 274 -19.48 18.49 17.52
N PRO A 275 -18.44 18.08 18.27
CA PRO A 275 -18.61 17.48 19.59
C PRO A 275 -19.00 18.49 20.67
N ASP A 276 -19.52 17.96 21.79
CA ASP A 276 -19.65 18.63 23.08
C ASP A 276 -20.45 19.95 23.06
N GLU A 277 -19.92 21.09 23.53
CA GLU A 277 -20.64 22.36 23.50
C GLU A 277 -20.67 23.03 22.12
N LEU A 278 -19.94 22.49 21.13
CA LEU A 278 -19.74 23.09 19.82
C LEU A 278 -20.76 22.68 18.76
N HIS A 279 -21.76 21.86 19.12
CA HIS A 279 -22.79 21.38 18.20
C HIS A 279 -23.36 22.52 17.34
N SER A 280 -23.35 22.30 16.03
CA SER A 280 -23.96 23.23 15.07
C SER A 280 -25.47 23.01 14.93
N GLY A 281 -25.97 21.84 15.35
CA GLY A 281 -27.35 21.39 15.20
C GLY A 281 -27.60 20.65 13.88
N SER A 282 -26.55 20.35 13.11
CA SER A 282 -26.65 19.66 11.81
C SER A 282 -25.38 18.86 11.52
N THR A 283 -25.51 17.75 10.79
CA THR A 283 -24.39 16.85 10.54
C THR A 283 -23.41 17.41 9.51
N ALA A 284 -22.18 16.91 9.49
CA ALA A 284 -21.18 17.23 8.47
C ALA A 284 -21.74 17.06 7.04
N LYS A 285 -22.50 15.97 6.83
CA LYS A 285 -23.20 15.69 5.58
C LYS A 285 -24.21 16.79 5.23
N VAL A 286 -25.05 17.23 6.17
CA VAL A 286 -26.05 18.28 5.91
C VAL A 286 -25.36 19.59 5.52
N HIS A 287 -24.36 20.03 6.29
CA HIS A 287 -23.62 21.27 5.97
C HIS A 287 -22.94 21.23 4.61
N PHE A 288 -22.41 20.08 4.21
CA PHE A 288 -21.84 19.89 2.88
C PHE A 288 -22.92 19.90 1.77
N GLN A 289 -24.06 19.24 1.99
CA GLN A 289 -25.15 19.23 1.01
C GLN A 289 -25.76 20.62 0.81
N ASP A 290 -25.86 21.42 1.87
CA ASP A 290 -26.38 22.79 1.80
C ASP A 290 -25.55 23.66 0.85
N ILE A 291 -24.22 23.58 0.93
CA ILE A 291 -23.32 24.33 0.03
C ILE A 291 -23.25 23.70 -1.37
N LYS A 292 -23.28 22.36 -1.47
CA LYS A 292 -23.32 21.64 -2.75
C LYS A 292 -24.52 22.02 -3.60
N ASN A 293 -25.67 22.26 -2.98
CA ASN A 293 -26.90 22.70 -3.66
C ASN A 293 -26.85 24.17 -4.12
N GLN A 294 -25.93 24.97 -3.60
CA GLN A 294 -25.77 26.39 -3.93
C GLN A 294 -24.68 26.63 -4.98
N VAL A 295 -23.64 25.78 -4.99
CA VAL A 295 -22.43 25.99 -5.78
C VAL A 295 -22.26 24.92 -6.84
N HIS A 296 -22.30 25.33 -8.11
CA HIS A 296 -22.21 24.42 -9.26
C HIS A 296 -20.92 23.57 -9.26
N VAL A 297 -19.77 24.12 -8.85
CA VAL A 297 -18.50 23.38 -8.88
C VAL A 297 -18.48 22.13 -7.99
N LEU A 298 -19.40 22.05 -7.02
CA LEU A 298 -19.56 20.92 -6.10
C LEU A 298 -20.65 19.93 -6.55
N SER A 299 -21.47 20.29 -7.54
CA SER A 299 -22.59 19.47 -8.00
C SER A 299 -22.11 18.16 -8.63
N ASP A 300 -22.86 17.08 -8.41
CA ASP A 300 -22.54 15.79 -9.01
C ASP A 300 -22.67 15.87 -10.53
N LEU A 301 -21.74 15.23 -11.22
CA LEU A 301 -21.79 15.06 -12.67
C LEU A 301 -22.13 13.61 -13.03
N THR A 302 -22.93 13.46 -14.08
CA THR A 302 -23.00 12.20 -14.83
C THR A 302 -21.71 12.00 -15.63
N ASP A 303 -21.40 10.77 -16.01
CA ASP A 303 -20.20 10.46 -16.79
C ASP A 303 -20.15 11.24 -18.12
N LYS A 304 -21.31 11.51 -18.72
CA LYS A 304 -21.43 12.32 -19.94
C LYS A 304 -21.15 13.80 -19.68
N GLU A 305 -21.65 14.36 -18.59
CA GLU A 305 -21.39 15.75 -18.21
C GLU A 305 -19.93 15.95 -17.85
N LEU A 306 -19.33 15.01 -17.11
CA LEU A 306 -17.89 15.00 -16.82
C LEU A 306 -17.07 15.02 -18.11
N LEU A 307 -17.35 14.10 -19.05
CA LEU A 307 -16.63 14.04 -20.32
C LEU A 307 -16.79 15.33 -21.15
N THR A 308 -17.99 15.93 -21.13
CA THR A 308 -18.25 17.20 -21.83
C THR A 308 -17.46 18.36 -21.21
N LEU A 309 -17.40 18.41 -19.88
CA LEU A 309 -16.64 19.42 -19.14
C LEU A 309 -15.13 19.27 -19.38
N GLU A 310 -14.60 18.05 -19.29
CA GLU A 310 -13.20 17.78 -19.61
C GLU A 310 -12.86 18.11 -21.06
N SER A 311 -13.73 17.78 -22.02
CA SER A 311 -13.54 18.17 -23.43
C SER A 311 -13.49 19.69 -23.60
N THR A 312 -14.29 20.43 -22.83
CA THR A 312 -14.29 21.89 -22.84
C THR A 312 -12.99 22.44 -22.26
N ILE A 313 -12.56 21.94 -21.10
CA ILE A 313 -11.29 22.33 -20.46
C ILE A 313 -10.11 22.05 -21.40
N PHE A 314 -10.09 20.87 -22.02
CA PHE A 314 -9.08 20.49 -23.01
C PHE A 314 -9.00 21.51 -24.14
N LYS A 315 -10.14 21.86 -24.76
CA LYS A 315 -10.19 22.86 -25.84
C LYS A 315 -9.70 24.23 -25.38
N THR A 316 -10.15 24.70 -24.21
CA THR A 316 -9.70 25.98 -23.64
C THR A 316 -8.19 26.01 -23.43
N LYS A 317 -7.60 24.96 -22.85
CA LYS A 317 -6.14 24.87 -22.64
C LYS A 317 -5.38 24.82 -23.95
N LEU A 318 -5.94 24.17 -24.95
CA LEU A 318 -5.34 24.07 -26.28
C LEU A 318 -5.32 25.43 -27.00
N GLU A 319 -6.43 26.17 -26.96
CA GLU A 319 -6.53 27.55 -27.43
C GLU A 319 -5.56 28.49 -26.69
N GLU A 320 -5.47 28.33 -25.37
CA GLU A 320 -4.52 29.06 -24.54
C GLU A 320 -3.08 28.77 -24.99
N LEU A 321 -2.72 27.50 -25.17
CA LEU A 321 -1.37 27.10 -25.57
C LEU A 321 -1.00 27.66 -26.96
N HIS A 322 -1.90 27.61 -27.94
CA HIS A 322 -1.69 28.20 -29.27
C HIS A 322 -1.41 29.71 -29.22
N THR A 323 -1.99 30.42 -28.25
CA THR A 323 -1.74 31.85 -28.04
C THR A 323 -0.29 32.12 -27.59
N TYR A 324 0.34 31.17 -26.91
CA TYR A 324 1.70 31.27 -26.38
C TYR A 324 2.78 30.60 -27.25
N LEU A 325 2.43 30.04 -28.41
CA LEU A 325 3.35 29.31 -29.30
C LEU A 325 4.01 30.12 -30.44
N PRO A 326 4.51 31.38 -30.30
CA PRO A 326 5.50 31.88 -31.25
C PRO A 326 6.82 31.09 -31.09
N PRO A 327 7.34 30.43 -32.14
CA PRO A 327 8.53 29.58 -32.04
C PRO A 327 9.78 30.43 -31.85
N ASN A 328 10.34 30.44 -30.64
CA ASN A 328 11.58 31.15 -30.34
C ASN A 328 12.76 30.22 -29.93
N ASP A 329 12.50 28.95 -29.58
CA ASP A 329 13.55 27.96 -29.25
C ASP A 329 13.12 26.49 -29.50
N ASN A 330 14.04 25.55 -29.26
CA ASN A 330 13.81 24.10 -29.43
C ASN A 330 12.70 23.54 -28.53
N VAL A 331 12.60 24.01 -27.28
CA VAL A 331 11.58 23.55 -26.32
C VAL A 331 10.19 23.93 -26.81
N HIS A 332 10.01 25.16 -27.31
CA HIS A 332 8.74 25.59 -27.90
C HIS A 332 8.38 24.76 -29.14
N ALA A 333 9.36 24.42 -29.98
CA ALA A 333 9.13 23.57 -31.15
C ALA A 333 8.68 22.14 -30.76
N SER A 334 9.26 21.56 -29.71
CA SER A 334 8.84 20.23 -29.22
C SER A 334 7.49 20.25 -28.53
N ILE A 335 7.18 21.31 -27.76
CA ILE A 335 5.84 21.51 -27.21
C ILE A 335 4.82 21.61 -28.34
N ALA A 336 5.05 22.46 -29.35
CA ALA A 336 4.16 22.58 -30.51
C ALA A 336 3.92 21.25 -31.22
N HIS A 337 4.99 20.48 -31.46
CA HIS A 337 4.88 19.16 -32.08
C HIS A 337 4.11 18.16 -31.19
N ALA A 338 4.35 18.14 -29.88
CA ALA A 338 3.62 17.27 -28.96
C ALA A 338 2.13 17.65 -28.89
N THR A 339 1.80 18.94 -28.87
CA THR A 339 0.42 19.44 -28.93
C THR A 339 -0.28 19.01 -30.21
N GLN A 340 0.36 19.12 -31.37
CA GLN A 340 -0.21 18.66 -32.64
C GLN A 340 -0.53 17.16 -32.61
N LEU A 341 0.36 16.34 -32.04
CA LEU A 341 0.10 14.90 -31.90
C LEU A 341 -1.10 14.59 -30.99
N ILE A 342 -1.30 15.38 -29.93
CA ILE A 342 -2.49 15.27 -29.07
C ILE A 342 -3.76 15.62 -29.86
N GLU A 343 -3.75 16.70 -30.63
CA GLU A 343 -4.89 17.12 -31.47
C GLU A 343 -5.27 16.07 -32.50
N ASP A 344 -4.27 15.53 -33.20
CA ASP A 344 -4.46 14.49 -34.22
C ASP A 344 -5.06 13.22 -33.59
N GLU A 345 -4.57 12.81 -32.42
CA GLU A 345 -5.08 11.64 -31.71
C GLU A 345 -6.52 11.84 -31.21
N VAL A 346 -6.83 12.99 -30.60
CA VAL A 346 -8.19 13.32 -30.13
C VAL A 346 -9.18 13.40 -31.30
N THR A 347 -8.77 14.01 -32.41
CA THR A 347 -9.59 14.11 -33.63
C THR A 347 -9.87 12.73 -34.20
N GLN A 348 -8.85 11.88 -34.31
CA GLN A 348 -9.01 10.52 -34.80
C GLN A 348 -9.94 9.69 -33.90
N LYS A 349 -9.74 9.73 -32.58
CA LYS A 349 -10.58 9.00 -31.61
C LYS A 349 -12.03 9.46 -31.69
N THR A 350 -12.26 10.75 -31.89
CA THR A 350 -13.59 11.31 -32.09
C THR A 350 -14.24 10.78 -33.38
N GLN A 351 -13.50 10.76 -34.49
CA GLN A 351 -13.99 10.21 -35.77
C GLN A 351 -14.28 8.71 -35.71
N GLN A 352 -13.51 7.97 -34.91
CA GLN A 352 -13.65 6.53 -34.72
C GLN A 352 -14.65 6.16 -33.62
N ASN A 353 -15.23 7.16 -32.93
CA ASN A 353 -16.09 6.96 -31.76
C ASN A 353 -15.41 6.11 -30.66
N GLU A 354 -14.11 6.30 -30.48
CA GLU A 354 -13.30 5.68 -29.43
C GLU A 354 -13.35 6.54 -28.15
N ALA A 355 -13.19 5.91 -26.99
CA ALA A 355 -13.14 6.62 -25.71
C ALA A 355 -11.88 7.51 -25.64
N ILE A 356 -12.06 8.74 -25.14
CA ILE A 356 -11.00 9.74 -25.01
C ILE A 356 -10.75 9.99 -23.53
N ASP A 357 -9.52 9.77 -23.10
CA ASP A 357 -9.05 10.16 -21.76
C ASP A 357 -8.60 11.62 -21.80
N TYR A 358 -9.57 12.54 -21.71
CA TYR A 358 -9.26 13.98 -21.69
C TYR A 358 -8.41 14.37 -20.48
N HIS A 359 -8.55 13.69 -19.35
CA HIS A 359 -7.78 13.96 -18.14
C HIS A 359 -6.27 13.81 -18.40
N PHE A 360 -5.85 12.72 -19.05
CA PHE A 360 -4.45 12.53 -19.45
C PHE A 360 -3.93 13.67 -20.33
N TYR A 361 -4.71 14.11 -21.33
CA TYR A 361 -4.28 15.20 -22.22
C TYR A 361 -4.29 16.56 -21.54
N ILE A 362 -5.24 16.81 -20.65
CA ILE A 362 -5.29 18.03 -19.83
C ILE A 362 -4.03 18.14 -18.98
N ALA A 363 -3.59 17.05 -18.35
CA ALA A 363 -2.37 17.01 -17.56
C ALA A 363 -1.12 17.35 -18.40
N ALA A 364 -1.02 16.80 -19.62
CA ALA A 364 0.09 17.14 -20.53
C ALA A 364 0.06 18.61 -20.99
N LEU A 365 -1.12 19.15 -21.29
CA LEU A 365 -1.28 20.55 -21.67
C LEU A 365 -0.97 21.51 -20.51
N ASP A 366 -1.30 21.13 -19.27
CA ASP A 366 -0.95 21.90 -18.07
C ASP A 366 0.56 22.01 -17.88
N ASP A 367 1.28 20.90 -18.01
CA ASP A 367 2.75 20.91 -17.97
C ASP A 367 3.33 21.81 -19.07
N PHE A 368 2.79 21.75 -20.28
CA PHE A 368 3.21 22.62 -21.38
C PHE A 368 2.95 24.10 -21.08
N LEU A 369 1.77 24.45 -20.56
CA LEU A 369 1.43 25.83 -20.20
C LEU A 369 2.35 26.36 -19.08
N ILE A 370 2.72 25.52 -18.10
CA ILE A 370 3.66 25.91 -17.05
C ILE A 370 5.05 26.21 -17.63
N LEU A 371 5.53 25.37 -18.56
CA LEU A 371 6.81 25.57 -19.25
C LEU A 371 6.81 26.83 -20.11
N GLN A 372 5.69 27.15 -20.76
CA GLN A 372 5.53 28.35 -21.60
C GLN A 372 5.47 29.65 -20.78
N LYS A 373 4.78 29.65 -19.64
CA LYS A 373 4.58 30.86 -18.81
C LYS A 373 5.82 31.31 -18.04
N LYS A 374 6.88 30.50 -17.95
CA LYS A 374 8.14 30.81 -17.25
C LYS A 374 9.29 31.01 -18.25
N PRO A 375 9.36 32.15 -18.97
CA PRO A 375 10.37 32.40 -20.01
C PRO A 375 11.81 32.51 -19.46
N GLN A 376 11.98 32.69 -18.14
CA GLN A 376 13.28 32.60 -17.47
C GLN A 376 13.41 31.23 -16.78
N LEU A 377 13.86 30.25 -17.56
CA LEU A 377 14.12 28.84 -17.17
C LEU A 377 15.17 28.65 -16.05
N GLN A 378 15.69 29.73 -15.43
CA GLN A 378 16.55 29.64 -14.24
C GLN A 378 15.82 29.03 -13.02
N ASN A 379 14.48 29.06 -13.01
CA ASN A 379 13.63 28.40 -12.02
C ASN A 379 12.72 27.35 -12.67
N MET A 380 13.28 26.55 -13.59
CA MET A 380 12.54 25.43 -14.18
C MET A 380 12.09 24.47 -13.07
N ASP A 381 10.79 24.19 -13.04
CA ASP A 381 10.22 23.32 -12.02
C ASP A 381 10.59 21.87 -12.35
N VAL A 382 11.57 21.33 -11.64
CA VAL A 382 12.06 19.95 -11.81
C VAL A 382 10.92 18.93 -11.72
N SER A 383 9.85 19.26 -10.97
CA SER A 383 8.68 18.40 -10.83
C SER A 383 7.87 18.24 -12.14
N VAL A 384 7.76 19.31 -12.96
CA VAL A 384 7.06 19.31 -14.25
C VAL A 384 7.82 18.47 -15.28
N VAL A 385 9.15 18.57 -15.28
CA VAL A 385 10.02 17.78 -16.17
C VAL A 385 9.93 16.30 -15.84
N ALA A 386 9.91 15.95 -14.55
CA ALA A 386 9.72 14.58 -14.10
C ALA A 386 8.31 14.05 -14.45
N HIS A 387 7.30 14.93 -14.40
CA HIS A 387 5.93 14.57 -14.77
C HIS A 387 5.79 14.25 -16.26
N LEU A 388 6.45 15.02 -17.14
CA LEU A 388 6.50 14.71 -18.58
C LEU A 388 7.08 13.31 -18.88
N ASP A 389 8.12 12.88 -18.14
CA ASP A 389 8.65 11.51 -18.26
C ASP A 389 7.62 10.45 -17.80
N LEU A 390 6.88 10.74 -16.73
CA LEU A 390 5.80 9.87 -16.27
C LEU A 390 4.65 9.78 -17.29
N LEU A 391 4.22 10.91 -17.85
CA LEU A 391 3.22 10.98 -18.92
C LEU A 391 3.69 10.22 -20.16
N ALA A 392 4.95 10.36 -20.53
CA ALA A 392 5.54 9.65 -21.67
C ALA A 392 5.51 8.13 -21.51
N LYS A 393 5.76 7.63 -20.28
CA LYS A 393 5.65 6.20 -19.97
C LYS A 393 4.23 5.69 -20.15
N HIS A 394 3.23 6.45 -19.70
CA HIS A 394 1.81 6.10 -19.88
C HIS A 394 1.37 6.15 -21.35
N ALA A 395 1.84 7.15 -22.11
CA ALA A 395 1.59 7.23 -23.56
C ALA A 395 2.18 6.04 -24.35
N SER A 396 3.26 5.42 -23.87
CA SER A 396 3.91 4.28 -24.55
C SER A 396 3.07 2.99 -24.55
N GLY A 397 2.13 2.87 -23.60
CA GLY A 397 1.22 1.73 -23.46
C GLY A 397 0.01 1.79 -24.39
N ALA A 398 -0.34 2.97 -24.92
CA ALA A 398 -1.47 3.14 -25.82
C ALA A 398 -1.12 2.70 -27.27
N PRO A 399 -2.08 2.18 -28.04
CA PRO A 399 -1.89 1.98 -29.47
C PRO A 399 -1.81 3.34 -30.18
N SER A 400 -0.61 3.92 -30.29
CA SER A 400 -0.40 5.21 -30.94
C SER A 400 -0.52 5.13 -32.47
N LEU A 401 -0.83 6.27 -33.11
CA LEU A 401 -0.93 6.47 -34.56
C LEU A 401 0.29 5.94 -35.34
N GLY A 402 1.49 5.98 -34.73
CA GLY A 402 2.71 5.41 -35.29
C GLY A 402 2.63 3.89 -35.55
N LYS A 403 1.89 3.14 -34.72
CA LYS A 403 1.65 1.70 -34.92
C LYS A 403 0.72 1.43 -36.10
N LYS A 404 -0.29 2.28 -36.34
CA LYS A 404 -1.23 2.12 -37.48
C LYS A 404 -0.61 2.60 -38.80
N ILE A 405 0.10 3.74 -38.83
CA ILE A 405 0.75 4.24 -40.06
C ILE A 405 1.99 3.42 -40.42
N GLY A 406 2.84 3.11 -39.44
CA GLY A 406 4.01 2.23 -39.66
C GLY A 406 3.60 0.80 -40.01
N GLY A 407 2.54 0.28 -39.39
CA GLY A 407 1.95 -1.01 -39.72
C GLY A 407 1.31 -1.04 -41.13
N ALA A 408 0.61 0.02 -41.52
CA ALA A 408 0.03 0.15 -42.86
C ALA A 408 1.11 0.33 -43.95
N LEU A 409 2.18 1.09 -43.69
CA LEU A 409 3.33 1.22 -44.59
C LEU A 409 4.10 -0.11 -44.73
N LEU A 410 4.26 -0.88 -43.65
CA LEU A 410 4.83 -2.23 -43.70
C LEU A 410 3.92 -3.22 -44.43
N MET A 411 2.59 -3.09 -44.29
CA MET A 411 1.65 -3.91 -45.03
C MET A 411 1.67 -3.59 -46.54
N VAL A 412 1.77 -2.31 -46.90
CA VAL A 412 1.90 -1.85 -48.29
C VAL A 412 3.27 -2.24 -48.86
N ALA A 413 4.36 -2.10 -48.12
CA ALA A 413 5.69 -2.56 -48.54
C ALA A 413 5.74 -4.09 -48.66
N GLY A 414 5.06 -4.82 -47.77
CA GLY A 414 4.90 -6.28 -47.84
C GLY A 414 4.05 -6.72 -49.04
N LEU A 415 2.97 -6.00 -49.34
CA LEU A 415 2.15 -6.24 -50.54
C LEU A 415 2.92 -5.90 -51.82
N PHE A 416 3.75 -4.85 -51.81
CA PHE A 416 4.62 -4.48 -52.92
C PHE A 416 5.70 -5.54 -53.14
N LEU A 417 6.31 -6.06 -52.08
CA LEU A 417 7.29 -7.14 -52.18
C LEU A 417 6.67 -8.46 -52.65
N LEU A 418 5.44 -8.78 -52.23
CA LEU A 418 4.72 -9.95 -52.73
C LEU A 418 4.29 -9.80 -54.20
N THR A 419 3.83 -8.63 -54.62
CA THR A 419 3.43 -8.37 -56.02
C THR A 419 4.64 -8.29 -56.96
N VAL A 420 5.75 -7.70 -56.52
CA VAL A 420 7.03 -7.73 -57.26
C VAL A 420 7.56 -9.17 -57.34
N SER A 421 7.47 -9.96 -56.26
CA SER A 421 7.93 -11.36 -56.25
C SER A 421 7.12 -12.24 -57.21
N ILE A 422 5.79 -12.08 -57.28
CA ILE A 422 4.92 -12.79 -58.23
C ILE A 422 5.18 -12.33 -59.68
N ALA A 423 5.38 -11.02 -59.91
CA ALA A 423 5.69 -10.50 -61.24
C ALA A 423 7.08 -10.97 -61.73
N THR A 424 8.07 -11.07 -60.85
CA THR A 424 9.38 -11.65 -61.19
C THR A 424 9.32 -13.15 -61.42
N LEU A 425 8.47 -13.88 -60.69
CA LEU A 425 8.31 -15.33 -60.85
C LEU A 425 7.59 -15.67 -62.17
N VAL A 426 6.60 -14.87 -62.59
CA VAL A 426 5.93 -15.03 -63.90
C VAL A 426 6.86 -14.60 -65.05
N ALA A 427 7.74 -13.62 -64.84
CA ALA A 427 8.76 -13.24 -65.82
C ALA A 427 9.91 -14.26 -65.96
N THR A 428 10.15 -15.13 -64.97
CA THR A 428 11.25 -16.12 -64.99
C THR A 428 10.84 -17.55 -65.38
N PHE A 429 9.54 -17.85 -65.54
CA PHE A 429 9.07 -19.16 -66.05
C PHE A 429 8.52 -19.12 -67.49
N GLY A 430 9.06 -18.20 -68.31
CA GLY A 430 8.71 -18.03 -69.72
C GLY A 430 9.84 -18.30 -70.71
N SER A 431 10.84 -19.15 -70.42
CA SER A 431 11.63 -19.91 -71.43
C SER A 431 12.82 -20.71 -70.83
N SER A 432 12.65 -22.05 -70.81
CA SER A 432 13.65 -23.13 -70.99
C SER A 432 14.91 -23.30 -70.08
N SER A 433 14.82 -24.28 -69.17
CA SER A 433 15.56 -25.58 -69.11
C SER A 433 17.04 -25.75 -68.63
N PHE A 434 17.15 -26.39 -67.45
CA PHE A 434 18.09 -27.47 -66.97
C PHE A 434 19.57 -27.20 -66.57
N PHE A 435 19.89 -27.13 -65.26
CA PHE A 435 20.45 -28.24 -64.42
C PHE A 435 20.90 -27.77 -63.00
N SER A 436 20.70 -28.67 -62.01
CA SER A 436 21.47 -28.88 -60.76
C SER A 436 21.28 -28.00 -59.50
N ALA A 437 20.58 -28.61 -58.52
CA ALA A 437 20.91 -28.78 -57.09
C ALA A 437 21.23 -27.60 -56.13
N THR A 438 20.69 -27.75 -54.90
CA THR A 438 20.92 -27.06 -53.60
C THR A 438 20.47 -25.59 -53.50
N GLY A 439 19.69 -25.14 -52.49
CA GLY A 439 19.08 -25.77 -51.33
C GLY A 439 18.26 -24.76 -50.49
N ILE A 440 17.40 -25.30 -49.61
CA ILE A 440 17.01 -24.83 -48.26
C ILE A 440 16.28 -23.45 -48.19
N VAL A 441 14.94 -23.42 -48.05
CA VAL A 441 14.14 -23.41 -46.80
C VAL A 441 14.45 -22.24 -45.85
N MET A 442 13.53 -21.28 -45.75
CA MET A 442 13.01 -20.76 -44.47
C MET A 442 11.81 -19.83 -44.70
N GLY A 443 10.62 -20.43 -44.74
CA GLY A 443 9.37 -19.75 -44.43
C GLY A 443 8.83 -20.34 -43.13
N GLY A 444 8.47 -19.47 -42.19
CA GLY A 444 7.70 -19.84 -41.01
C GLY A 444 8.50 -20.07 -39.74
N MET A 445 8.65 -19.02 -38.93
CA MET A 445 8.52 -19.01 -37.46
C MET A 445 9.07 -17.67 -36.97
N LEU A 446 8.23 -16.84 -36.37
CA LEU A 446 8.57 -16.01 -35.21
C LEU A 446 7.27 -15.43 -34.66
N ALA A 447 6.43 -16.34 -34.16
CA ALA A 447 5.58 -16.04 -33.03
C ALA A 447 6.13 -16.86 -31.86
N THR A 448 6.29 -16.17 -30.74
CA THR A 448 6.45 -16.66 -29.35
C THR A 448 7.84 -16.81 -28.73
N THR A 449 7.92 -16.19 -27.55
CA THR A 449 8.80 -16.39 -26.38
C THR A 449 10.24 -15.85 -26.39
N ALA A 450 10.45 -14.78 -25.60
CA ALA A 450 11.56 -14.68 -24.65
C ALA A 450 11.22 -13.70 -23.51
N VAL A 451 10.63 -14.23 -22.44
CA VAL A 451 10.79 -13.75 -21.06
C VAL A 451 11.81 -14.66 -20.39
N THR A 452 12.59 -14.13 -19.44
CA THR A 452 13.73 -14.69 -18.67
C THR A 452 15.10 -14.41 -19.31
N GLY A 453 16.12 -13.86 -18.64
CA GLY A 453 16.29 -13.37 -17.27
C GLY A 453 17.80 -13.19 -17.00
N GLY A 454 18.18 -12.15 -16.25
CA GLY A 454 19.42 -12.14 -15.46
C GLY A 454 20.72 -11.59 -16.09
N ALA A 455 21.16 -10.44 -15.56
CA ALA A 455 22.54 -9.98 -15.41
C ALA A 455 23.34 -9.51 -16.64
N PHE A 456 23.22 -8.23 -16.99
CA PHE A 456 24.34 -7.27 -17.00
C PHE A 456 23.81 -5.86 -16.72
N THR A 457 24.27 -5.33 -15.60
CA THR A 457 23.88 -4.07 -14.99
C THR A 457 24.71 -2.90 -15.55
N PHE A 458 24.09 -1.71 -15.58
CA PHE A 458 24.66 -0.37 -15.41
C PHE A 458 24.83 0.64 -16.57
N PHE A 459 24.68 0.31 -17.87
CA PHE A 459 24.67 1.37 -18.93
C PHE A 459 23.67 1.19 -20.10
N GLY A 460 22.81 0.17 -20.10
CA GLY A 460 21.93 -0.16 -21.25
C GLY A 460 20.48 0.36 -21.23
N GLY A 461 20.03 1.06 -20.18
CA GLY A 461 18.61 1.38 -19.97
C GLY A 461 17.99 2.39 -20.95
N ARG A 462 18.79 3.27 -21.58
CA ARG A 462 18.29 4.27 -22.53
C ARG A 462 17.98 3.70 -23.93
N LEU A 463 18.75 2.71 -24.39
CA LEU A 463 18.62 2.17 -25.75
C LEU A 463 17.43 1.20 -25.92
N VAL A 464 17.03 0.48 -24.85
CA VAL A 464 15.91 -0.47 -24.92
C VAL A 464 14.55 0.24 -24.93
N ASN A 465 14.43 1.41 -24.30
CA ASN A 465 13.20 2.20 -24.31
C ASN A 465 13.01 3.02 -25.60
N GLN A 466 14.09 3.47 -26.24
CA GLN A 466 14.02 4.16 -27.54
C GLN A 466 13.42 3.29 -28.66
N GLY A 467 13.59 1.97 -28.60
CA GLY A 467 12.98 1.03 -29.55
C GLY A 467 11.46 0.81 -29.40
N ARG A 468 10.87 1.18 -28.24
CA ARG A 468 9.42 1.03 -27.96
C ARG A 468 8.63 2.34 -28.05
N GLN A 469 9.28 3.49 -28.07
CA GLN A 469 8.64 4.81 -28.03
C GLN A 469 8.32 5.34 -29.44
N GLN A 470 7.04 5.52 -29.75
CA GLN A 470 6.56 6.11 -31.01
C GLN A 470 5.35 7.03 -30.75
N GLY A 471 5.20 8.10 -31.54
CA GLY A 471 4.11 9.06 -31.40
C GLY A 471 4.26 9.98 -30.19
N LEU A 472 3.16 10.26 -29.49
CA LEU A 472 3.10 11.20 -28.36
C LEU A 472 4.14 10.89 -27.26
N SER A 473 4.35 9.61 -26.93
CA SER A 473 5.37 9.20 -25.95
C SER A 473 6.78 9.70 -26.30
N LYS A 474 7.18 9.61 -27.58
CA LYS A 474 8.49 10.11 -28.03
C LYS A 474 8.55 11.63 -27.98
N ALA A 475 7.46 12.31 -28.34
CA ALA A 475 7.39 13.77 -28.30
C ALA A 475 7.51 14.31 -26.87
N LEU A 476 6.82 13.68 -25.90
CA LEU A 476 6.93 14.04 -24.49
C LEU A 476 8.35 13.85 -23.93
N VAL A 477 9.02 12.74 -24.25
CA VAL A 477 10.43 12.53 -23.91
C VAL A 477 11.33 13.58 -24.56
N THR A 478 11.09 13.91 -25.83
CA THR A 478 11.88 14.91 -26.55
C THR A 478 11.75 16.29 -25.89
N THR A 479 10.52 16.68 -25.52
CA THR A 479 10.28 17.92 -24.75
C THR A 479 11.01 17.88 -23.41
N GLN A 480 10.92 16.77 -22.68
CA GLN A 480 11.59 16.58 -21.39
C GLN A 480 13.12 16.67 -21.50
N GLU A 481 13.74 16.01 -22.49
CA GLU A 481 15.18 16.06 -22.76
C GLU A 481 15.64 17.49 -23.11
N GLN A 482 14.89 18.20 -23.97
CA GLN A 482 15.23 19.57 -24.34
C GLN A 482 15.10 20.56 -23.18
N CYS A 483 14.10 20.38 -22.30
CA CYS A 483 14.00 21.15 -21.07
C CYS A 483 15.22 20.93 -20.18
N GLN A 484 15.69 19.67 -20.03
CA GLN A 484 16.89 19.35 -19.26
C GLN A 484 18.16 19.97 -19.87
N ASP A 485 18.36 19.84 -21.19
CA ASP A 485 19.52 20.38 -21.89
C ASP A 485 19.60 21.91 -21.78
N TYR A 486 18.46 22.59 -21.85
CA TYR A 486 18.38 24.04 -21.64
C TYR A 486 18.76 24.43 -20.21
N TYR A 487 18.30 23.67 -19.20
CA TYR A 487 18.66 23.91 -17.80
C TYR A 487 20.16 23.71 -17.53
N PHE A 488 20.77 22.65 -18.09
CA PHE A 488 22.20 22.39 -17.92
C PHE A 488 23.08 23.39 -18.66
N SER A 489 22.68 23.83 -19.86
CA SER A 489 23.43 24.83 -20.63
C SER A 489 23.39 26.24 -20.00
N THR A 490 22.27 26.63 -19.37
CA THR A 490 22.13 27.94 -18.72
C THR A 490 22.75 28.01 -17.32
N SER A 491 22.81 26.90 -16.58
CA SER A 491 23.47 26.83 -15.28
C SER A 491 25.01 26.85 -15.37
N GLN A 492 25.58 26.33 -16.46
CA GLN A 492 27.03 26.40 -16.73
C GLN A 492 27.49 27.80 -17.18
N LEU A 493 26.61 28.60 -17.77
CA LEU A 493 26.90 29.99 -18.18
C LEU A 493 26.81 31.00 -17.03
N ALA A 494 26.27 30.59 -15.87
CA ALA A 494 26.08 31.42 -14.68
C ALA A 494 27.17 31.23 -13.59
N GLN A 495 28.14 30.34 -13.84
CA GLN A 495 29.37 30.15 -13.05
C GLN A 495 30.56 30.71 -13.82
#